data_AF-A0A565B964-F1
#
_entry.id   AF-A0A565B964-F1
#
_cell.length_a   1.000
_cell.length_b   1.000
_cell.length_c   1.000
_cell.angle_alpha   90.00
_cell.angle_beta   90.00
_cell.angle_gamma   90.00
#
_symmetry.space_group_name_H-M   'P 1'
#
loop_
_entity.id
_entity.type
_entity.pdbx_description
1 polymer ?
#
loop_
_entity_poly.entity_id
_entity_poly.type
_entity_poly.pdbx_seq_one_letter_code
_entity_poly.pdbx_strand_id
1 'polypeptide(L)'
;MPKVGSERKKVPGFRMHHFKLRSCLSTTNMNLFNSKLVLKKYKDPLEIMKKFYKLRLKFYYQRRSRMNDDVTSRLREIKNEMKVVHTLGAEGDDVDNRNKKKRRRTGKKKKKWHSNTSNHQPDEKSDHMKELKSKVHRLDQTDQWVGCTTPEYMWYSELTTLLKEVQELYEADMKLEEGFHDTAFFVGCLCLIVVPQKIGWGLKTAL
;
A
#
# COMPACT_ATOMS: atom_id res chain seq x y z
N MET A 1 41.94 16.83 6.39
CA MET A 1 40.60 16.99 7.01
C MET A 1 40.79 17.24 8.50
N PRO A 2 40.28 18.35 9.07
CA PRO A 2 40.48 18.64 10.48
C PRO A 2 39.60 17.74 11.35
N LYS A 3 40.16 17.22 12.45
CA LYS A 3 39.46 16.39 13.43
C LYS A 3 38.48 17.26 14.22
N VAL A 4 37.18 17.09 13.98
CA VAL A 4 36.12 17.72 14.78
C VAL A 4 36.03 16.99 16.12
N GLY A 5 36.91 17.37 17.03
CA GLY A 5 36.87 16.99 18.44
C GLY A 5 37.22 18.22 19.24
N SER A 6 36.25 19.11 19.44
CA SER A 6 36.42 20.20 20.39
C SER A 6 36.62 19.58 21.78
N GLU A 7 37.79 19.83 22.37
CA GLU A 7 38.05 19.58 23.79
C GLU A 7 37.02 20.38 24.60
N ARG A 8 35.94 19.73 25.00
CA ARG A 8 34.96 20.33 25.92
C ARG A 8 35.69 20.57 27.24
N LYS A 9 35.89 21.83 27.60
CA LYS A 9 36.42 22.23 28.92
C LYS A 9 35.58 21.53 30.00
N LYS A 10 36.21 20.69 30.84
CA LYS A 10 35.54 20.04 31.96
C LYS A 10 35.14 21.11 32.96
N VAL A 11 33.85 21.44 33.03
CA VAL A 11 33.31 22.34 34.07
C VAL A 11 33.39 21.59 35.40
N PRO A 12 34.15 22.07 36.39
CA PRO A 12 34.23 21.43 37.69
C PRO A 12 32.86 21.52 38.39
N GLY A 13 32.30 20.37 38.78
CA GLY A 13 31.08 20.28 39.59
C GLY A 13 29.93 19.47 38.97
N PHE A 14 29.74 19.51 37.66
CA PHE A 14 28.64 18.75 37.03
C PHE A 14 29.07 17.34 36.64
N ARG A 15 28.69 16.35 37.45
CA ARG A 15 28.95 14.92 37.17
C ARG A 15 27.67 14.24 36.65
N MET A 16 27.63 13.97 35.36
CA MET A 16 26.46 13.36 34.68
C MET A 16 26.00 12.01 35.26
N HIS A 17 26.88 11.27 35.95
CA HIS A 17 26.54 10.01 36.59
C HIS A 17 25.69 10.18 37.88
N HIS A 18 25.78 11.32 38.58
CA HIS A 18 24.94 11.59 39.75
C HIS A 18 23.45 11.67 39.37
N PHE A 19 23.15 12.22 38.19
CA PHE A 19 21.80 12.40 37.68
C PHE A 19 21.37 11.31 36.69
N LYS A 20 22.20 10.28 36.46
CA LYS A 20 21.95 9.17 35.51
C LYS A 20 21.53 9.63 34.11
N LEU A 21 22.06 10.77 33.64
CA LEU A 21 21.69 11.40 32.36
C LEU A 21 22.32 10.73 31.13
N ARG A 22 23.11 9.67 31.32
CA ARG A 22 23.75 8.92 30.24
C ARG A 22 23.30 7.47 30.28
N SER A 23 22.63 7.05 29.21
CA SER A 23 22.48 5.64 28.86
C SER A 23 23.38 5.35 27.66
N CYS A 24 24.06 4.21 27.68
CA CYS A 24 24.82 3.72 26.54
C CYS A 24 24.02 2.58 25.90
N LEU A 25 23.52 2.80 24.69
CA LEU A 25 22.88 1.76 23.90
C LEU A 25 23.91 1.14 22.95
N SER A 26 24.21 -0.14 23.15
CA SER A 26 25.10 -0.89 22.26
C SER A 26 24.31 -1.55 21.13
N THR A 27 24.72 -1.30 19.89
CA THR A 27 24.12 -1.89 18.67
C THR A 27 24.88 -3.12 18.16
N THR A 28 25.76 -3.71 18.97
CA THR A 28 26.60 -4.86 18.57
C THR A 28 25.79 -6.14 18.26
N ASN A 29 24.56 -6.24 18.75
CA ASN A 29 23.73 -7.44 18.63
C ASN A 29 22.54 -7.25 17.66
N MET A 30 22.81 -7.27 16.36
CA MET A 30 21.78 -7.23 15.31
C MET A 30 21.50 -8.63 14.74
N ASN A 31 20.75 -9.45 15.48
CA ASN A 31 20.31 -10.78 15.01
C ASN A 31 18.90 -10.69 14.43
N LEU A 32 18.74 -11.02 13.15
CA LEU A 32 17.44 -11.02 12.47
C LEU A 32 17.25 -12.30 11.65
N PHE A 33 16.00 -12.70 11.45
CA PHE A 33 15.65 -13.75 10.50
C PHE A 33 15.85 -13.25 9.07
N ASN A 34 16.48 -14.08 8.24
CA ASN A 34 16.61 -13.81 6.82
C ASN A 34 15.35 -14.26 6.04
N SER A 35 15.36 -14.07 4.73
CA SER A 35 14.26 -14.50 3.83
C SER A 35 14.01 -16.01 3.79
N LYS A 36 14.93 -16.81 4.32
CA LYS A 36 14.82 -18.27 4.47
C LYS A 36 14.49 -18.68 5.90
N LEU A 37 14.09 -17.73 6.75
CA LEU A 37 13.78 -17.93 8.18
C LEU A 37 14.97 -18.46 9.00
N VAL A 38 16.20 -18.27 8.53
CA VAL A 38 17.42 -18.63 9.26
C VAL A 38 17.91 -17.42 10.04
N LEU A 39 18.25 -17.63 11.31
CA LEU A 39 18.80 -16.60 12.18
C LEU A 39 20.20 -16.20 11.68
N LYS A 40 20.40 -14.91 11.39
CA LYS A 40 21.70 -14.38 10.97
C LYS A 40 22.06 -13.15 11.79
N LYS A 41 23.31 -13.09 12.25
CA LYS A 41 23.92 -11.88 12.82
C LYS A 41 24.39 -10.94 11.70
N TYR A 42 24.01 -9.68 11.80
CA TYR A 42 24.41 -8.60 10.89
C TYR A 42 25.46 -7.73 11.56
N LYS A 43 26.45 -7.28 10.79
CA LYS A 43 27.53 -6.41 11.31
C LYS A 43 27.13 -4.94 11.31
N ASP A 44 26.37 -4.53 10.31
CA ASP A 44 26.07 -3.14 10.03
C ASP A 44 24.61 -3.00 9.51
N PRO A 45 23.86 -1.95 9.88
CA PRO A 45 22.51 -1.73 9.38
C PRO A 45 22.44 -1.62 7.85
N LEU A 46 23.50 -1.18 7.15
CA LEU A 46 23.51 -1.13 5.68
C LEU A 46 23.43 -2.54 5.06
N GLU A 47 23.96 -3.57 5.73
CA GLU A 47 23.82 -4.96 5.25
C GLU A 47 22.35 -5.39 5.28
N ILE A 48 21.61 -5.01 6.32
CA ILE A 48 20.17 -5.28 6.44
C ILE A 48 19.43 -4.57 5.30
N MET A 49 19.69 -3.28 5.11
CA MET A 49 19.04 -2.47 4.06
C MET A 49 19.29 -3.02 2.66
N LYS A 50 20.52 -3.43 2.33
CA LYS A 50 20.85 -4.04 1.03
C LYS A 50 20.09 -5.33 0.76
N LYS A 51 19.88 -6.17 1.78
CA LYS A 51 19.08 -7.41 1.62
C LYS A 51 17.59 -7.12 1.55
N PHE A 52 17.12 -6.19 2.37
CA PHE A 52 15.73 -5.76 2.37
C PHE A 52 15.33 -5.21 1.00
N TYR A 53 16.16 -4.34 0.41
CA TYR A 53 15.95 -3.77 -0.94
C TYR A 53 15.69 -4.87 -1.99
N LYS A 54 16.56 -5.87 -2.06
CA LYS A 54 16.45 -6.96 -3.05
C LYS A 54 15.18 -7.77 -2.87
N LEU A 55 14.82 -8.07 -1.61
CA LEU A 55 13.60 -8.81 -1.29
C LEU A 55 12.37 -8.00 -1.67
N ARG A 56 12.34 -6.72 -1.27
CA ARG A 56 11.21 -5.83 -1.50
C ARG A 56 10.95 -5.63 -2.99
N LEU A 57 12.00 -5.45 -3.78
CA LEU A 57 11.87 -5.29 -5.23
C LEU A 57 11.20 -6.51 -5.88
N LYS A 58 11.57 -7.74 -5.49
CA LYS A 58 10.91 -8.97 -5.95
C LYS A 58 9.40 -8.98 -5.67
N PHE A 59 8.98 -8.50 -4.50
CA PHE A 59 7.56 -8.40 -4.16
C PHE A 59 6.82 -7.35 -5.00
N TYR A 60 7.46 -6.24 -5.36
CA TYR A 60 6.83 -5.27 -6.28
C TYR A 60 6.65 -5.83 -7.69
N TYR A 61 7.60 -6.63 -8.18
CA TYR A 61 7.40 -7.37 -9.45
C TYR A 61 6.15 -8.27 -9.39
N GLN A 62 6.00 -9.03 -8.30
CA GLN A 62 4.83 -9.89 -8.09
C GLN A 62 3.53 -9.10 -7.98
N ARG A 63 3.54 -7.98 -7.23
CA ARG A 63 2.39 -7.10 -7.09
C ARG A 63 1.95 -6.51 -8.43
N ARG A 64 2.90 -6.03 -9.24
CA ARG A 64 2.63 -5.50 -10.57
C ARG A 64 2.03 -6.57 -11.50
N SER A 65 2.62 -7.77 -11.50
CA SER A 65 2.09 -8.90 -12.28
C SER A 65 0.64 -9.21 -11.90
N ARG A 66 0.35 -9.31 -10.61
CA ARG A 66 -1.00 -9.59 -10.13
C ARG A 66 -1.98 -8.48 -10.50
N MET A 67 -1.54 -7.22 -10.47
CA MET A 67 -2.36 -6.08 -10.88
C MET A 67 -2.74 -6.15 -12.37
N ASN A 68 -1.79 -6.53 -13.23
CA ASN A 68 -2.07 -6.79 -14.64
C ASN A 68 -3.05 -7.96 -14.82
N ASP A 69 -2.85 -9.06 -14.10
CA ASP A 69 -3.74 -10.22 -14.16
C ASP A 69 -5.17 -9.87 -13.72
N ASP A 70 -5.31 -9.06 -12.67
CA ASP A 70 -6.60 -8.60 -12.15
C ASP A 70 -7.30 -7.67 -13.17
N VAL A 71 -6.58 -6.70 -13.75
CA VAL A 71 -7.13 -5.78 -14.75
C VAL A 71 -7.55 -6.51 -16.02
N THR A 72 -6.70 -7.40 -16.54
CA THR A 72 -7.01 -8.18 -17.75
C THR A 72 -8.18 -9.14 -17.54
N SER A 73 -8.30 -9.76 -16.36
CA SER A 73 -9.42 -10.62 -16.00
C SER A 73 -10.73 -9.84 -15.97
N ARG A 74 -10.76 -8.69 -15.29
CA ARG A 74 -11.94 -7.80 -15.25
C ARG A 74 -12.33 -7.27 -16.61
N LEU A 75 -11.35 -6.89 -17.45
CA LEU A 75 -11.61 -6.48 -18.83
C LEU A 75 -12.26 -7.62 -19.64
N ARG A 76 -11.84 -8.87 -19.43
CA ARG A 76 -12.45 -10.02 -20.10
C ARG A 76 -13.90 -10.23 -19.64
N GLU A 77 -14.17 -10.11 -18.35
CA GLU A 77 -15.53 -10.23 -17.78
C GLU A 77 -16.46 -9.17 -18.37
N ILE A 78 -16.06 -7.90 -18.31
CA ILE A 78 -16.89 -6.80 -18.84
C ILE A 78 -17.09 -6.92 -20.36
N LYS A 79 -16.06 -7.33 -21.12
CA LYS A 79 -16.21 -7.60 -22.56
C LYS A 79 -17.21 -8.74 -22.82
N ASN A 80 -17.27 -9.75 -21.95
CA ASN A 80 -18.26 -10.82 -22.06
C ASN A 80 -19.66 -10.33 -21.69
N GLU A 81 -19.80 -9.50 -20.65
CA GLU A 81 -21.08 -8.87 -20.29
C GLU A 81 -21.63 -7.99 -21.43
N MET A 82 -20.78 -7.16 -22.04
CA MET A 82 -21.14 -6.36 -23.21
C MET A 82 -21.62 -7.25 -24.37
N LYS A 83 -20.91 -8.35 -24.67
CA LYS A 83 -21.33 -9.31 -25.70
C LYS A 83 -22.70 -9.90 -25.42
N VAL A 84 -22.99 -10.28 -24.17
CA VAL A 84 -24.29 -10.82 -23.79
C VAL A 84 -25.39 -9.78 -24.04
N VAL A 85 -25.18 -8.53 -23.63
CA VAL A 85 -26.13 -7.43 -23.88
C VAL A 85 -26.36 -7.22 -25.38
N HIS A 86 -25.31 -7.25 -26.21
CA HIS A 86 -25.46 -7.16 -27.67
C HIS A 86 -26.27 -8.32 -28.24
N THR A 87 -25.98 -9.56 -27.82
CA THR A 87 -26.67 -10.75 -28.35
C THR A 87 -28.12 -10.86 -27.92
N LEU A 88 -28.49 -10.29 -26.76
CA LEU A 88 -29.86 -10.27 -26.28
C LEU A 88 -30.68 -9.11 -26.88
N GLY A 89 -30.03 -7.98 -27.22
CA GLY A 89 -30.68 -6.82 -27.83
C GLY A 89 -30.83 -6.92 -29.36
N ALA A 90 -29.93 -7.61 -30.04
CA ALA A 90 -30.09 -7.95 -31.45
C ALA A 90 -31.13 -9.07 -31.58
N GLU A 91 -32.26 -8.79 -32.20
CA GLU A 91 -33.40 -9.70 -32.39
C GLU A 91 -33.00 -11.18 -32.56
N GLY A 92 -33.37 -12.04 -31.59
CA GLY A 92 -33.81 -13.39 -31.90
C GLY A 92 -33.10 -14.61 -31.29
N ASP A 93 -32.13 -14.51 -30.39
CA ASP A 93 -31.64 -15.71 -29.67
C ASP A 93 -32.26 -15.77 -28.26
N ASP A 94 -33.53 -16.18 -28.25
CA ASP A 94 -34.33 -16.47 -27.06
C ASP A 94 -33.55 -17.46 -26.16
N VAL A 95 -33.13 -17.01 -24.98
CA VAL A 95 -32.53 -17.87 -23.94
C VAL A 95 -33.66 -18.66 -23.27
N ASP A 96 -34.49 -19.33 -24.06
CA ASP A 96 -35.56 -20.16 -23.53
C ASP A 96 -34.94 -21.45 -23.00
N ASN A 97 -34.74 -21.48 -21.68
CA ASN A 97 -34.27 -22.63 -20.92
C ASN A 97 -35.20 -23.86 -21.05
N ARG A 98 -36.39 -23.73 -21.66
CA ARG A 98 -37.32 -24.86 -21.89
C ARG A 98 -36.83 -25.90 -22.91
N ASN A 99 -35.93 -25.56 -23.84
CA ASN A 99 -35.59 -26.47 -24.97
C ASN A 99 -34.20 -27.15 -24.88
N LYS A 100 -33.66 -27.32 -23.66
CA LYS A 100 -32.33 -27.93 -23.38
C LYS A 100 -32.08 -29.28 -24.05
N LYS A 101 -33.14 -30.08 -24.28
CA LYS A 101 -33.06 -31.45 -24.83
C LYS A 101 -32.74 -31.48 -26.33
N LYS A 102 -33.10 -30.44 -27.10
CA LYS A 102 -32.85 -30.36 -28.56
C LYS A 102 -31.39 -29.98 -28.88
N ARG A 103 -30.78 -29.09 -28.09
CA ARG A 103 -29.38 -28.61 -28.28
C ARG A 103 -28.29 -29.64 -27.94
N ARG A 104 -28.57 -30.64 -27.08
CA ARG A 104 -27.58 -31.70 -26.77
C ARG A 104 -27.42 -32.72 -27.91
N ARG A 105 -28.40 -32.82 -28.83
CA ARG A 105 -28.42 -33.81 -29.91
C ARG A 105 -27.67 -33.35 -31.16
N THR A 106 -27.63 -32.05 -31.43
CA THR A 106 -26.87 -31.48 -32.55
C THR A 106 -25.53 -30.92 -32.06
N GLY A 107 -24.57 -31.83 -31.91
CA GLY A 107 -23.15 -31.50 -32.00
C GLY A 107 -22.50 -30.97 -30.71
N LYS A 108 -21.63 -31.81 -30.13
CA LYS A 108 -20.42 -31.39 -29.41
C LYS A 108 -19.51 -30.57 -30.34
N LYS A 109 -19.94 -29.40 -30.82
CA LYS A 109 -19.02 -28.38 -31.29
C LYS A 109 -18.75 -27.50 -30.07
N LYS A 110 -17.54 -27.62 -29.50
CA LYS A 110 -16.97 -26.57 -28.66
C LYS A 110 -17.22 -25.26 -29.43
N LYS A 111 -18.21 -24.45 -29.02
CA LYS A 111 -18.34 -23.09 -29.53
C LYS A 111 -17.12 -22.36 -28.98
N LYS A 112 -16.02 -22.45 -29.72
CA LYS A 112 -14.94 -21.47 -29.71
C LYS A 112 -15.69 -20.16 -29.94
N TRP A 113 -15.79 -19.31 -28.92
CA TRP A 113 -16.40 -17.99 -29.03
C TRP A 113 -15.46 -17.14 -29.90
N HIS A 114 -15.48 -17.43 -31.20
CA HIS A 114 -14.72 -16.76 -32.23
C HIS A 114 -15.65 -15.72 -32.85
N SER A 115 -15.11 -14.52 -32.92
CA SER A 115 -15.68 -13.26 -33.37
C SER A 115 -16.28 -13.35 -34.77
N ASN A 116 -17.59 -13.53 -34.87
CA ASN A 116 -18.33 -13.03 -36.02
C ASN A 116 -19.40 -12.09 -35.49
N THR A 117 -19.06 -10.81 -35.46
CA THR A 117 -20.00 -9.71 -35.24
C THR A 117 -20.89 -9.63 -36.47
N SER A 118 -22.17 -9.97 -36.33
CA SER A 118 -23.18 -9.33 -37.17
C SER A 118 -23.10 -7.82 -36.92
N ASN A 119 -23.33 -7.01 -37.95
CA ASN A 119 -23.22 -5.54 -37.93
C ASN A 119 -24.28 -4.85 -37.06
N HIS A 120 -24.77 -5.50 -36.00
CA HIS A 120 -25.70 -4.89 -35.07
C HIS A 120 -24.91 -4.03 -34.08
N GLN A 121 -24.99 -2.72 -34.28
CA GLN A 121 -24.49 -1.76 -33.31
C GLN A 121 -25.34 -1.92 -32.03
N PRO A 122 -24.74 -1.97 -30.82
CA PRO A 122 -25.50 -1.90 -29.58
C PRO A 122 -26.60 -0.84 -29.63
N ASP A 123 -27.70 -1.09 -28.93
CA ASP A 123 -28.48 0.00 -28.37
C ASP A 123 -27.58 0.78 -27.38
N GLU A 124 -26.85 1.75 -27.92
CA GLU A 124 -25.90 2.60 -27.18
C GLU A 124 -26.60 3.39 -26.06
N LYS A 125 -27.93 3.47 -26.12
CA LYS A 125 -28.79 4.25 -25.24
C LYS A 125 -29.14 3.54 -23.94
N SER A 126 -28.93 2.23 -23.82
CA SER A 126 -29.15 1.49 -22.57
C SER A 126 -28.18 1.99 -21.48
N ASP A 127 -28.70 2.40 -20.32
CA ASP A 127 -27.89 2.94 -19.23
C ASP A 127 -26.85 1.94 -18.72
N HIS A 128 -27.17 0.65 -18.76
CA HIS A 128 -26.23 -0.42 -18.43
C HIS A 128 -25.03 -0.49 -19.39
N MET A 129 -25.24 -0.26 -20.69
CA MET A 129 -24.15 -0.23 -21.69
C MET A 129 -23.24 0.97 -21.48
N LYS A 130 -23.81 2.15 -21.13
CA LYS A 130 -23.02 3.33 -20.77
C LYS A 130 -22.16 3.07 -19.53
N GLU A 131 -22.74 2.41 -18.52
CA GLU A 131 -22.01 2.03 -17.31
C GLU A 131 -20.85 1.07 -17.62
N LEU A 132 -21.09 0.01 -18.39
CA LEU A 132 -20.05 -0.94 -18.80
C LEU A 132 -18.92 -0.24 -19.57
N LYS A 133 -19.23 0.66 -20.51
CA LYS A 133 -18.22 1.45 -21.24
C LYS A 133 -17.39 2.33 -20.30
N SER A 134 -18.03 2.97 -19.31
CA SER A 134 -17.32 3.76 -18.30
C SER A 134 -16.36 2.91 -17.46
N LYS A 135 -16.76 1.68 -17.11
CA LYS A 135 -15.90 0.73 -16.37
C LYS A 135 -14.71 0.30 -17.21
N VAL A 136 -14.92 -0.01 -18.50
CA VAL A 136 -13.81 -0.33 -19.42
C VAL A 136 -12.82 0.82 -19.52
N HIS A 137 -13.30 2.05 -19.69
CA HIS A 137 -12.42 3.23 -19.76
C HIS A 137 -11.58 3.39 -18.49
N ARG A 138 -12.18 3.24 -17.29
CA ARG A 138 -11.44 3.26 -16.03
C ARG A 138 -10.39 2.15 -15.96
N LEU A 139 -10.73 0.94 -16.38
CA LEU A 139 -9.80 -0.18 -16.39
C LEU A 139 -8.66 0.02 -17.41
N ASP A 140 -8.94 0.64 -18.55
CA ASP A 140 -7.93 0.98 -19.56
C ASP A 140 -6.94 2.02 -19.03
N GLN A 141 -7.43 3.05 -18.33
CA GLN A 141 -6.58 4.00 -17.62
C GLN A 141 -5.70 3.30 -16.58
N THR A 142 -6.24 2.34 -15.83
CA THR A 142 -5.44 1.56 -14.89
C THR A 142 -4.42 0.69 -15.60
N ASP A 143 -4.76 0.03 -16.71
CA ASP A 143 -3.84 -0.82 -17.48
C ASP A 143 -2.66 0.00 -18.02
N GLN A 144 -2.95 1.17 -18.59
CA GLN A 144 -1.94 2.12 -19.05
C GLN A 144 -1.01 2.57 -17.90
N TRP A 145 -1.59 2.85 -16.72
CA TRP A 145 -0.81 3.21 -15.53
C TRP A 145 0.08 2.04 -15.05
N VAL A 146 -0.43 0.80 -15.02
CA VAL A 146 0.38 -0.36 -14.65
C VAL A 146 1.46 -0.67 -15.71
N GLY A 147 1.18 -0.37 -16.97
CA GLY A 147 2.10 -0.48 -18.09
C GLY A 147 3.29 0.48 -17.99
N CYS A 148 3.05 1.74 -17.63
CA CYS A 148 4.09 2.76 -17.53
C CYS A 148 4.85 2.75 -16.19
N THR A 149 4.29 2.15 -15.15
CA THR A 149 4.92 2.08 -13.82
C THR A 149 6.01 1.00 -13.77
N THR A 150 7.22 1.39 -13.36
CA THR A 150 8.27 0.44 -12.99
C THR A 150 8.13 0.04 -11.51
N PRO A 151 8.51 -1.19 -11.12
CA PRO A 151 8.51 -1.60 -9.70
C PRO A 151 9.31 -0.65 -8.80
N GLU A 152 10.40 -0.09 -9.32
CA GLU A 152 11.24 0.89 -8.64
C GLU A 152 10.48 2.21 -8.42
N TYR A 153 9.75 2.68 -9.44
CA TYR A 153 8.93 3.90 -9.33
C TYR A 153 7.76 3.72 -8.35
N MET A 154 7.08 2.56 -8.39
CA MET A 154 6.02 2.24 -7.42
C MET A 154 6.56 2.32 -6.00
N TRP A 155 7.72 1.71 -5.75
CA TRP A 155 8.33 1.76 -4.43
C TRP A 155 8.77 3.18 -4.05
N TYR A 156 9.37 3.92 -4.98
CA TYR A 156 9.77 5.29 -4.75
C TYR A 156 8.58 6.18 -4.36
N SER A 157 7.44 6.06 -5.05
CA SER A 157 6.22 6.81 -4.70
C SER A 157 5.75 6.51 -3.27
N GLU A 158 5.74 5.24 -2.86
CA GLU A 158 5.36 4.86 -1.49
C GLU A 158 6.36 5.41 -0.45
N LEU A 159 7.67 5.38 -0.76
CA LEU A 159 8.69 5.98 0.10
C LEU A 159 8.53 7.50 0.22
N THR A 160 8.17 8.20 -0.86
CA THR A 160 7.95 9.65 -0.81
C THR A 160 6.73 10.02 0.04
N THR A 161 5.66 9.24 -0.03
CA THR A 161 4.47 9.42 0.83
C THR A 161 4.84 9.22 2.30
N LEU A 162 5.52 8.11 2.62
CA LEU A 162 5.93 7.83 3.99
C LEU A 162 6.90 8.88 4.55
N LEU A 163 7.83 9.37 3.71
CA LEU A 163 8.76 10.43 4.13
C LEU A 163 8.00 11.71 4.49
N LYS A 164 6.98 12.06 3.71
CA LYS A 164 6.12 13.21 4.00
C LYS A 164 5.36 13.04 5.31
N GLU A 165 4.74 11.88 5.53
CA GLU A 165 4.02 11.59 6.78
C GLU A 165 4.94 11.65 8.02
N VAL A 166 6.15 11.09 7.90
CA VAL A 166 7.15 11.16 8.98
C VAL A 166 7.57 12.61 9.26
N GLN A 167 7.76 13.41 8.22
CA GLN A 167 8.10 14.82 8.36
C GLN A 167 6.98 15.59 9.08
N GLU A 168 5.72 15.35 8.70
CA GLU A 168 4.56 15.96 9.35
C GLU A 168 4.47 15.59 10.85
N LEU A 169 4.80 14.35 11.21
CA LEU A 169 4.85 13.91 12.61
C LEU A 169 5.96 14.60 13.40
N TYR A 170 7.16 14.74 12.82
CA TYR A 170 8.26 15.47 13.47
C TYR A 170 7.90 16.94 13.70
N GLU A 171 7.26 17.58 12.72
CA GLU A 171 6.80 18.97 12.85
C GLU A 171 5.68 19.11 13.90
N ALA A 172 4.81 18.12 14.03
CA ALA A 172 3.78 18.09 15.08
C ALA A 172 4.40 17.93 16.48
N ASP A 173 5.41 17.07 16.63
CA ASP A 173 6.12 16.86 17.90
C ASP A 173 6.85 18.13 18.35
N MET A 174 7.54 18.82 17.42
CA MET A 174 8.19 20.11 17.73
C MET A 174 7.19 21.17 18.21
N LYS A 175 5.98 21.22 17.63
CA LYS A 175 4.92 22.16 18.06
C LYS A 175 4.38 21.84 19.45
N LEU A 176 4.38 20.57 19.86
CA LEU A 176 4.00 20.18 21.22
C LEU A 176 5.06 20.58 22.25
N GLU A 177 6.35 20.49 21.89
CA GLU A 177 7.43 20.96 22.76
C GLU A 177 7.40 22.49 22.95
N GLU A 178 7.12 23.28 21.91
CA GLU A 178 6.97 24.74 22.02
C GLU A 178 5.79 25.13 22.94
N GLY A 179 4.66 24.43 22.86
CA GLY A 179 3.52 24.65 23.76
C GLY A 179 3.78 24.28 25.23
N PHE A 180 4.79 23.44 25.51
CA PHE A 180 5.22 23.12 26.87
C PHE A 180 6.10 24.23 27.47
N HIS A 181 6.82 24.99 26.64
CA HIS A 181 7.63 26.12 27.10
C HIS A 181 6.81 27.38 27.42
N ASP A 182 5.70 27.62 26.71
CA ASP A 182 4.82 28.77 26.95
C ASP A 182 3.98 28.65 28.23
N THR A 183 3.63 27.42 28.64
CA THR A 183 2.93 27.18 29.92
C THR A 183 3.88 27.18 31.12
N ALA A 184 5.16 26.86 30.92
CA ALA A 184 6.18 26.90 31.97
C ALA A 184 6.60 28.33 32.36
N PHE A 185 6.34 29.34 31.52
CA PHE A 185 6.60 30.75 31.86
C PHE A 185 5.50 31.41 32.70
N PHE A 186 4.31 30.78 32.84
CA PHE A 186 3.20 31.33 33.61
C PHE A 186 3.03 30.73 35.02
N VAL A 187 3.77 29.68 35.37
CA VAL A 187 3.73 29.05 36.70
C VAL A 187 5.04 29.28 37.45
N GLY A 188 5.47 30.54 37.49
CA GLY A 188 6.47 31.06 38.42
C GLY A 188 5.90 31.41 39.80
N CYS A 189 4.73 30.89 40.16
CA CYS A 189 4.11 31.08 41.47
C CYS A 189 3.38 29.78 41.88
N LEU A 190 3.97 29.08 42.86
CA LEU A 190 3.41 28.00 43.68
C LEU A 190 2.35 27.07 43.03
N CYS A 191 2.70 25.80 42.77
CA CYS A 191 2.10 24.62 43.44
C CYS A 191 2.48 23.30 42.76
N LEU A 192 2.87 22.33 43.59
CA LEU A 192 2.75 20.87 43.47
C LEU A 192 2.29 20.31 42.10
N ILE A 193 3.21 19.68 41.36
CA ILE A 193 2.85 18.76 40.29
C ILE A 193 2.40 17.44 40.94
N VAL A 194 1.08 17.30 41.08
CA VAL A 194 0.41 16.01 41.21
C VAL A 194 0.50 15.31 39.85
N VAL A 195 1.14 14.14 39.83
CA VAL A 195 1.12 13.22 38.68
C VAL A 195 -0.30 12.63 38.56
N PRO A 196 -1.02 12.78 37.42
CA PRO A 196 -2.24 12.02 37.21
C PRO A 196 -1.89 10.64 36.65
N GLN A 197 -2.21 9.61 37.43
CA GLN A 197 -2.32 8.22 36.98
C GLN A 197 -3.53 8.03 36.03
N LYS A 198 -3.28 7.29 34.94
CA LYS A 198 -4.17 6.34 34.21
C LYS A 198 -5.45 6.83 33.52
N ILE A 199 -5.50 6.65 32.18
CA ILE A 199 -6.62 6.10 31.38
C ILE A 199 -5.94 5.44 30.14
N GLY A 200 -5.98 4.14 29.82
CA GLY A 200 -7.11 3.23 29.69
C GLY A 200 -7.44 2.99 28.20
N TRP A 201 -6.62 2.25 27.45
CA TRP A 201 -6.93 1.88 26.05
C TRP A 201 -7.48 0.45 26.01
N GLY A 202 -8.80 0.35 25.81
CA GLY A 202 -9.49 -0.92 25.62
C GLY A 202 -9.17 -1.54 24.25
N LEU A 203 -8.85 -2.83 24.27
CA LEU A 203 -8.89 -3.68 23.09
C LEU A 203 -10.34 -3.76 22.57
N LYS A 204 -10.54 -3.50 21.27
CA LYS A 204 -11.66 -4.05 20.53
C LYS A 204 -11.14 -5.13 19.60
N THR A 205 -11.34 -6.38 20.00
CA THR A 205 -11.34 -7.54 19.10
C THR A 205 -12.65 -7.54 18.32
N ALA A 206 -12.55 -7.49 16.99
CA ALA A 206 -13.67 -7.70 16.09
C ALA A 206 -13.83 -9.21 15.82
N LEU A 207 -15.03 -9.72 16.11
CA LEU A 207 -15.62 -10.91 15.53
C LEU A 207 -16.77 -10.43 14.64
#